data_AF-A0A063BRA4-F1
#
_entry.id   AF-A0A063BRA4-F1
#
_cell.length_a   1.000
_cell.length_b   1.000
_cell.length_c   1.000
_cell.angle_alpha   90.00
_cell.angle_beta   90.00
_cell.angle_gamma   90.00
#
_symmetry.space_group_name_H-M   'P 1'
#
loop_
_entity.id
_entity.type
_entity.pdbx_description
1 polymer ?
#
loop_
_entity_poly.entity_id
_entity_poly.type
_entity_poly.pdbx_seq_one_letter_code
_entity_poly.pdbx_strand_id
1 'polypeptide(L)'
;MDPAFAGSREHLNPRSLSGGTVRSAEYSYRPPSPPFVHIPPHRSKSPGTAMELMPSLDNVDPTQLTSQDLEIITRNATQTAAFPVAEWAYENRRHAQAVVDFLYLGPTSVVRNLDFLKREAITLILVVRHSSMAGARLLSVSKATDVLGIAAEYVHVDGPHELIRRFLETIKLINNHLISIHHSQPRGRDQQGQMLMPTQHFRRGKVLVTCDSGNDLSAVLVAAYIMAVFGQPMVPALQFVQLQRFCCVFDEDMKRVLQSWEDILGARSHVAHHSRRSQETPQMDGPAAAVDRPKRRLDDMMSAGSDQGQEGRASITDVDRDRFTDRDRFVPFADAPANGPLSSAGANSR
;
A
#
# COMPACT_ATOMS: atom_id res chain seq x y z
N MET A 1 39.28 -0.60 35.72
CA MET A 1 38.27 -0.99 36.71
C MET A 1 36.92 -0.79 36.06
N ASP A 2 36.45 -1.84 35.38
CA ASP A 2 35.06 -2.00 34.94
C ASP A 2 34.30 -2.78 36.01
N PRO A 3 32.97 -2.67 36.04
CA PRO A 3 32.17 -3.86 36.19
C PRO A 3 31.16 -4.02 35.05
N ALA A 4 31.25 -5.21 34.46
CA ALA A 4 30.41 -5.73 33.41
C ALA A 4 28.97 -6.00 33.89
N PHE A 5 27.97 -5.53 33.14
CA PHE A 5 26.63 -6.10 33.16
C PHE A 5 26.61 -7.35 32.27
N ALA A 6 27.10 -8.46 32.80
CA ALA A 6 26.88 -9.78 32.24
C ALA A 6 25.52 -10.29 32.75
N GLY A 7 24.47 -10.14 31.93
CA GLY A 7 23.22 -10.84 32.16
C GLY A 7 23.46 -12.34 31.99
N SER A 8 23.47 -13.08 33.09
CA SER A 8 23.57 -14.53 33.13
C SER A 8 22.49 -15.17 32.27
N ARG A 9 22.86 -15.56 31.05
CA ARG A 9 22.09 -16.50 30.23
C ARG A 9 22.29 -17.88 30.83
N GLU A 10 21.42 -18.27 31.75
CA GLU A 10 21.22 -19.69 32.04
C GLU A 10 20.72 -20.35 30.75
N HIS A 11 21.63 -21.01 30.04
CA HIS A 11 21.27 -22.05 29.10
C HIS A 11 20.66 -23.20 29.91
N LEU A 12 19.36 -23.14 30.16
CA LEU A 12 18.59 -24.24 30.70
C LEU A 12 18.74 -25.41 29.71
N ASN A 13 19.54 -26.39 30.12
CA ASN A 13 19.70 -27.68 29.47
C ASN A 13 18.30 -28.24 29.13
N PRO A 14 17.99 -28.66 27.88
CA PRO A 14 16.67 -29.16 27.51
C PRO A 14 16.46 -30.55 28.11
N ARG A 15 16.32 -30.59 29.44
CA ARG A 15 15.94 -31.79 30.16
C ARG A 15 14.47 -32.02 29.87
N SER A 16 14.25 -33.02 29.02
CA SER A 16 13.11 -33.94 29.02
C SER A 16 12.11 -33.60 30.12
N LEU A 17 10.99 -33.00 29.72
CA LEU A 17 9.81 -32.94 30.56
C LEU A 17 9.35 -34.38 30.70
N SER A 18 9.69 -35.03 31.82
CA SER A 18 9.15 -36.30 32.29
C SER A 18 8.65 -37.27 31.21
N GLY A 19 9.47 -38.28 30.88
CA GLY A 19 9.00 -39.54 30.31
C GLY A 19 8.24 -39.44 28.98
N GLY A 20 8.96 -39.20 27.89
CA GLY A 20 8.46 -39.47 26.54
C GLY A 20 7.91 -38.26 25.79
N THR A 21 8.04 -37.03 26.30
CA THR A 21 7.55 -35.83 25.61
C THR A 21 8.66 -34.79 25.40
N VAL A 22 8.85 -34.37 24.16
CA VAL A 22 9.82 -33.35 23.73
C VAL A 22 9.06 -32.10 23.29
N ARG A 23 9.56 -30.92 23.63
CA ARG A 23 8.97 -29.65 23.18
C ARG A 23 9.18 -29.50 21.68
N SER A 24 8.15 -29.07 20.94
CA SER A 24 8.24 -28.89 19.49
C SER A 24 9.01 -27.64 19.07
N ALA A 25 9.14 -26.66 19.97
CA ALA A 25 9.93 -25.45 19.76
C ALA A 25 10.54 -24.97 21.09
N GLU A 26 11.63 -24.17 21.00
CA GLU A 26 12.22 -23.50 22.15
C GLU A 26 11.25 -22.46 22.73
N TYR A 27 11.17 -22.40 24.06
CA TYR A 27 10.34 -21.41 24.74
C TYR A 27 11.00 -20.03 24.62
N SER A 28 10.36 -19.11 23.90
CA SER A 28 10.79 -17.71 23.86
C SER A 28 10.05 -16.88 24.91
N TYR A 29 10.80 -16.21 25.80
CA TYR A 29 10.24 -15.21 26.73
C TYR A 29 9.84 -13.89 26.06
N ARG A 30 10.01 -13.78 24.73
CA ARG A 30 9.63 -12.59 23.98
C ARG A 30 8.20 -12.75 23.46
N PRO A 31 7.40 -11.66 23.45
CA PRO A 31 6.14 -11.66 22.71
C PRO A 31 6.36 -12.11 21.26
N PRO A 32 5.38 -12.80 20.65
CA PRO A 32 5.48 -13.19 19.25
C PRO A 32 5.67 -11.93 18.38
N SER A 33 6.62 -12.00 17.45
CA SER A 33 6.81 -10.92 16.48
C SER A 33 5.57 -10.81 15.59
N PRO A 34 5.16 -9.58 15.19
CA PRO A 34 4.08 -9.40 14.23
C PRO A 34 4.32 -10.21 12.94
N PRO A 35 3.26 -10.74 12.31
CA PRO A 35 3.41 -11.53 11.09
C PRO A 35 4.00 -10.68 9.97
N PHE A 36 4.95 -11.24 9.22
CA PHE A 36 5.62 -10.57 8.12
C PHE A 36 4.70 -10.40 6.91
N VAL A 37 4.74 -9.22 6.28
CA VAL A 37 3.97 -8.94 5.07
C VAL A 37 4.79 -9.36 3.85
N HIS A 38 4.52 -10.55 3.36
CA HIS A 38 5.20 -11.10 2.19
C HIS A 38 4.66 -10.46 0.89
N ILE A 39 5.56 -9.78 0.17
CA ILE A 39 5.29 -9.28 -1.18
C ILE A 39 5.95 -10.26 -2.16
N PRO A 40 5.17 -11.08 -2.87
CA PRO A 40 5.74 -12.00 -3.84
C PRO A 40 6.44 -11.21 -4.95
N PRO A 41 7.56 -11.70 -5.50
CA PRO A 41 8.14 -11.11 -6.69
C PRO A 41 7.14 -11.22 -7.84
N HIS A 42 7.03 -10.16 -8.66
CA HIS A 42 6.20 -10.22 -9.84
C HIS A 42 6.78 -11.25 -10.83
N ARG A 43 6.03 -12.33 -11.08
CA ARG A 43 6.35 -13.32 -12.11
C ARG A 43 5.26 -13.26 -13.16
N SER A 44 5.58 -12.72 -14.34
CA SER A 44 4.63 -12.78 -15.45
C SER A 44 4.38 -14.25 -15.81
N LYS A 45 3.11 -14.64 -15.92
CA LYS A 45 2.69 -16.00 -16.30
C LYS A 45 3.05 -16.33 -17.76
N SER A 46 3.26 -15.30 -18.57
CA SER A 46 3.64 -15.36 -19.97
C SER A 46 4.90 -14.51 -20.20
N PRO A 47 5.96 -15.05 -20.84
CA PRO A 47 7.11 -14.24 -21.20
C PRO A 47 6.63 -13.09 -22.12
N GLY A 48 6.79 -11.84 -21.65
CA GLY A 48 6.41 -10.64 -22.40
C GLY A 48 5.14 -9.90 -21.95
N THR A 49 4.34 -10.43 -21.01
CA THR A 49 3.21 -9.65 -20.45
C THR A 49 3.71 -8.71 -19.36
N ALA A 50 3.86 -7.44 -19.72
CA ALA A 50 4.20 -6.40 -18.77
C ALA A 50 3.03 -6.15 -17.81
N MET A 51 3.35 -5.75 -16.57
CA MET A 51 2.33 -5.37 -15.60
C MET A 51 1.66 -4.08 -16.05
N GLU A 52 0.33 -4.07 -16.10
CA GLU A 52 -0.46 -2.92 -16.56
C GLU A 52 -1.31 -2.35 -15.42
N LEU A 53 -1.39 -1.03 -15.36
CA LEU A 53 -2.31 -0.31 -14.49
C LEU A 53 -3.33 0.42 -15.34
N MET A 54 -4.60 0.18 -15.04
CA MET A 54 -5.70 0.96 -15.59
C MET A 54 -6.23 1.91 -14.51
N PRO A 55 -6.53 3.17 -14.85
CA PRO A 55 -7.27 4.06 -13.96
C PRO A 55 -8.59 3.40 -13.54
N SER A 56 -8.89 3.44 -12.24
CA SER A 56 -10.15 2.93 -11.70
C SER A 56 -10.77 3.97 -10.80
N LEU A 57 -12.11 4.05 -10.83
CA LEU A 57 -12.89 4.88 -9.93
C LEU A 57 -13.17 4.20 -8.58
N ASP A 58 -12.85 2.92 -8.43
CA ASP A 58 -13.26 2.12 -7.27
C ASP A 58 -12.72 2.70 -5.96
N ASN A 59 -11.47 3.17 -5.93
CA ASN A 59 -10.85 3.74 -4.73
C ASN A 59 -10.90 5.28 -4.68
N VAL A 60 -11.55 5.91 -5.67
CA VAL A 60 -11.59 7.36 -5.81
C VAL A 60 -12.79 7.90 -5.04
N ASP A 61 -12.51 8.77 -4.06
CA ASP A 61 -13.57 9.49 -3.36
C ASP A 61 -14.22 10.50 -4.31
N PRO A 62 -15.51 10.35 -4.67
CA PRO A 62 -16.18 11.22 -5.64
C PRO A 62 -16.33 12.65 -5.14
N THR A 63 -16.16 12.90 -3.83
CA THR A 63 -16.10 14.27 -3.28
C THR A 63 -14.76 14.96 -3.54
N GLN A 64 -13.72 14.19 -3.87
CA GLN A 64 -12.35 14.68 -4.06
C GLN A 64 -11.91 14.63 -5.52
N LEU A 65 -12.43 13.66 -6.28
CA LEU A 65 -12.15 13.54 -7.70
C LEU A 65 -13.41 13.09 -8.45
N THR A 66 -13.78 13.86 -9.47
CA THR A 66 -14.83 13.43 -10.40
C THR A 66 -14.26 12.47 -11.45
N SER A 67 -15.13 11.75 -12.16
CA SER A 67 -14.70 10.90 -13.29
C SER A 67 -14.01 11.71 -14.39
N GLN A 68 -14.43 12.96 -14.61
CA GLN A 68 -13.79 13.87 -15.55
C GLN A 68 -12.39 14.28 -15.09
N ASP A 69 -12.20 14.53 -13.79
CA ASP A 69 -10.87 14.82 -13.23
C ASP A 69 -9.93 13.64 -13.39
N LEU A 70 -10.42 12.41 -13.17
CA LEU A 70 -9.62 11.20 -13.35
C LEU A 70 -9.21 11.03 -14.81
N GLU A 71 -10.11 11.30 -15.75
CA GLU A 71 -9.81 11.31 -17.19
C GLU A 71 -8.77 12.39 -17.54
N ILE A 72 -8.90 13.59 -16.99
CA ILE A 72 -7.90 14.66 -17.19
C ILE A 72 -6.51 14.23 -16.71
N ILE A 73 -6.44 13.64 -15.51
CA ILE A 73 -5.19 13.24 -14.87
C ILE A 73 -4.55 12.08 -15.61
N THR A 74 -5.32 11.02 -15.88
CA THR A 74 -4.80 9.74 -16.36
C THR A 74 -4.88 9.58 -17.88
N ARG A 75 -5.72 10.39 -18.54
CA ARG A 75 -6.09 10.28 -19.96
C ARG A 75 -6.71 8.92 -20.32
N ASN A 76 -7.22 8.20 -19.32
CA ASN A 76 -7.67 6.81 -19.45
C ASN A 76 -6.63 5.90 -20.13
N ALA A 77 -5.35 6.24 -20.02
CA ALA A 77 -4.26 5.51 -20.65
C ALA A 77 -3.76 4.40 -19.73
N THR A 78 -3.69 3.19 -20.28
CA THR A 78 -3.04 2.06 -19.62
C THR A 78 -1.57 2.36 -19.39
N GLN A 79 -1.11 2.18 -18.14
CA GLN A 79 0.28 2.39 -17.77
C GLN A 79 0.99 1.04 -17.70
N THR A 80 2.00 0.86 -18.53
CA THR A 80 2.73 -0.40 -18.62
C THR A 80 4.07 -0.30 -17.89
N ALA A 81 4.37 -1.28 -17.05
CA ALA A 81 5.69 -1.44 -16.43
C ALA A 81 6.70 -1.87 -17.49
N ALA A 82 7.30 -0.88 -18.16
CA ALA A 82 8.12 -1.10 -19.34
C ALA A 82 9.59 -1.41 -19.03
N PHE A 83 10.07 -1.19 -17.80
CA PHE A 83 11.48 -1.34 -17.49
C PHE A 83 11.87 -2.81 -17.27
N PRO A 84 12.67 -3.42 -18.16
CA PRO A 84 13.14 -4.79 -17.93
C PRO A 84 14.11 -4.74 -16.75
N VAL A 85 13.79 -5.46 -15.67
CA VAL A 85 14.70 -5.59 -14.51
C VAL A 85 16.11 -6.02 -14.92
N ALA A 86 16.23 -6.75 -16.03
CA ALA A 86 17.51 -7.18 -16.63
C ALA A 86 18.40 -6.03 -17.15
N GLU A 87 17.82 -4.88 -17.52
CA GLU A 87 18.55 -3.70 -18.01
C GLU A 87 18.90 -2.70 -16.89
N TRP A 88 18.55 -3.03 -15.64
CA TRP A 88 18.79 -2.14 -14.52
C TRP A 88 20.27 -2.15 -14.12
N ALA A 89 20.94 -1.00 -14.30
CA ALA A 89 22.28 -0.76 -13.80
C ALA A 89 22.23 -0.04 -12.45
N TYR A 90 23.21 -0.29 -11.58
CA TYR A 90 23.29 0.34 -10.25
C TYR A 90 23.22 1.87 -10.30
N GLU A 91 23.81 2.50 -11.32
CA GLU A 91 23.79 3.95 -11.52
C GLU A 91 22.39 4.53 -11.79
N ASN A 92 21.43 3.70 -12.23
CA ASN A 92 20.05 4.13 -12.42
C ASN A 92 19.44 4.64 -11.10
N ARG A 93 19.93 4.18 -9.93
CA ARG A 93 19.46 4.67 -8.62
C ARG A 93 19.62 6.19 -8.44
N ARG A 94 20.56 6.83 -9.14
CA ARG A 94 20.87 8.27 -9.04
C ARG A 94 19.95 9.14 -9.90
N HIS A 95 19.20 8.53 -10.81
CA HIS A 95 18.29 9.19 -11.73
C HIS A 95 16.85 9.05 -11.22
N ALA A 96 15.97 9.95 -11.65
CA ALA A 96 14.54 9.78 -11.45
C ALA A 96 13.95 8.93 -12.58
N GLN A 97 13.02 8.04 -12.25
CA GLN A 97 12.28 7.22 -13.23
C GLN A 97 10.82 7.64 -13.25
N ALA A 98 10.22 7.62 -14.43
CA ALA A 98 8.78 7.71 -14.57
C ALA A 98 8.15 6.43 -14.02
N VAL A 99 7.27 6.56 -13.02
CA VAL A 99 6.48 5.45 -12.53
C VAL A 99 5.23 5.30 -13.39
N VAL A 100 4.55 6.43 -13.63
CA VAL A 100 3.49 6.58 -14.64
C VAL A 100 3.79 7.85 -15.46
N ASP A 101 3.10 8.04 -16.58
CA ASP A 101 3.37 9.10 -17.58
C ASP A 101 3.61 10.52 -17.03
N PHE A 102 3.02 10.83 -15.88
CA PHE A 102 3.04 12.14 -15.25
C PHE A 102 3.67 12.16 -13.85
N LEU A 103 4.09 11.01 -13.31
CA LEU A 103 4.60 10.91 -11.94
C LEU A 103 5.97 10.24 -11.95
N TYR A 104 6.98 11.03 -11.58
CA TYR A 104 8.36 10.61 -11.51
C TYR A 104 8.77 10.41 -10.06
N LEU A 105 9.66 9.45 -9.83
CA LEU A 105 10.21 9.11 -8.52
C LEU A 105 11.74 9.10 -8.60
N GLY A 106 12.41 9.78 -7.67
CA GLY A 106 13.87 9.76 -7.62
C GLY A 106 14.48 10.47 -6.42
N PRO A 107 15.82 10.49 -6.33
CA PRO A 107 16.52 11.17 -5.24
C PRO A 107 16.43 12.69 -5.39
N THR A 108 16.43 13.41 -4.27
CA THR A 108 16.39 14.89 -4.24
C THR A 108 17.57 15.52 -5.00
N SER A 109 18.70 14.81 -5.14
CA SER A 109 19.85 15.27 -5.93
C SER A 109 19.50 15.56 -7.40
N VAL A 110 18.50 14.87 -7.97
CA VAL A 110 18.07 15.06 -9.37
C VAL A 110 17.55 16.47 -9.63
N VAL A 111 17.01 17.15 -8.61
CA VAL A 111 16.50 18.54 -8.73
C VAL A 111 17.59 19.52 -9.16
N ARG A 112 18.88 19.20 -8.94
CA ARG A 112 20.00 20.03 -9.40
C ARG A 112 20.15 20.05 -10.92
N ASN A 113 19.65 19.03 -11.61
CA ASN A 113 19.74 18.91 -13.06
C ASN A 113 18.57 19.65 -13.73
N LEU A 114 18.76 20.94 -13.99
CA LEU A 114 17.73 21.79 -14.60
C LEU A 114 17.39 21.35 -16.03
N ASP A 115 18.36 20.80 -16.77
CA ASP A 115 18.14 20.30 -18.14
C ASP A 115 17.22 19.08 -18.15
N PHE A 116 17.39 18.18 -17.18
CA PHE A 116 16.46 17.07 -16.96
C PHE A 116 15.05 17.58 -16.65
N LEU A 117 14.90 18.50 -15.69
CA LEU A 117 13.59 19.04 -15.31
C LEU A 117 12.88 19.71 -16.50
N LYS A 118 13.64 20.45 -17.32
CA LYS A 118 13.15 21.10 -18.53
C LYS A 118 12.78 20.10 -19.63
N ARG A 119 13.66 19.13 -19.92
CA ARG A 119 13.44 18.10 -20.94
C ARG A 119 12.23 17.23 -20.63
N GLU A 120 12.12 16.76 -19.39
CA GLU A 120 10.98 15.96 -18.96
C GLU A 120 9.71 16.80 -18.78
N ALA A 121 9.83 18.13 -18.83
CA ALA A 121 8.77 19.12 -18.65
C ALA A 121 8.08 19.05 -17.28
N ILE A 122 8.86 18.79 -16.22
CA ILE A 122 8.37 18.77 -14.83
C ILE A 122 7.73 20.12 -14.48
N THR A 123 6.58 20.06 -13.82
CA THR A 123 5.76 21.22 -13.44
C THR A 123 5.56 21.37 -11.94
N LEU A 124 5.76 20.29 -11.17
CA LEU A 124 5.72 20.28 -9.71
C LEU A 124 6.84 19.38 -9.16
N ILE A 125 7.54 19.86 -8.15
CA ILE A 125 8.51 19.10 -7.36
C ILE A 125 7.95 18.90 -5.96
N LEU A 126 7.81 17.65 -5.54
CA LEU A 126 7.43 17.28 -4.18
C LEU A 126 8.64 16.74 -3.45
N VAL A 127 9.07 17.45 -2.41
CA VAL A 127 10.17 17.02 -1.55
C VAL A 127 9.61 16.44 -0.27
N VAL A 128 9.66 15.11 -0.19
CA VAL A 128 9.30 14.33 0.98
C VAL A 128 10.53 14.21 1.87
N ARG A 129 10.41 14.61 3.13
CA ARG A 129 11.50 14.52 4.10
C ARG A 129 10.98 14.39 5.52
N HIS A 130 11.83 13.88 6.40
CA HIS A 130 11.53 13.87 7.82
C HIS A 130 11.40 15.31 8.35
N SER A 131 10.46 15.57 9.27
CA SER A 131 10.23 16.91 9.83
C SER A 131 11.44 17.48 10.58
N SER A 132 12.31 16.62 11.11
CA SER A 132 13.60 17.04 11.69
C SER A 132 14.47 17.84 10.71
N MET A 133 14.24 17.67 9.41
CA MET A 133 14.94 18.40 8.34
C MET A 133 14.17 19.63 7.85
N ALA A 134 13.09 20.05 8.52
CA ALA A 134 12.26 21.17 8.08
C ALA A 134 13.02 22.49 7.94
N GLY A 135 13.98 22.74 8.84
CA GLY A 135 14.79 23.96 8.84
C GLY A 135 15.86 24.02 7.73
N ALA A 136 16.19 22.89 7.09
CA ALA A 136 17.21 22.88 6.03
C ALA A 136 16.60 23.33 4.70
N ARG A 137 16.99 24.50 4.18
CA ARG A 137 16.53 24.93 2.85
C ARG A 137 17.33 24.22 1.75
N LEU A 138 16.64 23.62 0.79
CA LEU A 138 17.28 23.00 -0.37
C LEU A 138 17.47 24.03 -1.48
N LEU A 139 18.69 24.59 -1.57
CA LEU A 139 19.04 25.60 -2.58
C LEU A 139 18.77 25.13 -4.02
N SER A 140 18.92 23.83 -4.28
CA SER A 140 18.62 23.24 -5.60
C SER A 140 17.15 23.39 -5.99
N VAL A 141 16.24 23.25 -5.02
CA VAL A 141 14.79 23.40 -5.25
C VAL A 141 14.48 24.86 -5.52
N SER A 142 14.99 25.79 -4.70
CA SER A 142 14.80 27.24 -4.96
C SER A 142 15.37 27.66 -6.32
N LYS A 143 16.54 27.14 -6.71
CA LYS A 143 17.10 27.41 -8.04
C LYS A 143 16.18 26.89 -9.15
N ALA A 144 15.62 25.70 -9.00
CA ALA A 144 14.69 25.14 -9.98
C ALA A 144 13.39 25.95 -10.08
N THR A 145 12.84 26.42 -8.96
CA THR A 145 11.65 27.27 -8.96
C THR A 145 11.92 28.62 -9.63
N ASP A 146 13.04 29.26 -9.29
CA ASP A 146 13.36 30.61 -9.76
C ASP A 146 13.73 30.63 -11.25
N VAL A 147 14.45 29.61 -11.72
CA VAL A 147 14.95 29.55 -13.11
C VAL A 147 13.91 28.98 -14.08
N LEU A 148 13.15 27.96 -13.66
CA LEU A 148 12.23 27.24 -14.55
C LEU A 148 10.75 27.55 -14.29
N GLY A 149 10.44 28.30 -13.22
CA GLY A 149 9.05 28.58 -12.84
C GLY A 149 8.28 27.34 -12.40
N ILE A 150 8.98 26.33 -11.88
CA ILE A 150 8.38 25.06 -11.42
C ILE A 150 7.80 25.26 -10.02
N ALA A 151 6.58 24.76 -9.76
CA ALA A 151 6.03 24.75 -8.41
C ALA A 151 6.80 23.76 -7.54
N ALA A 152 7.04 24.08 -6.27
CA ALA A 152 7.70 23.17 -5.35
C ALA A 152 7.02 23.18 -3.99
N GLU A 153 6.77 21.99 -3.46
CA GLU A 153 6.11 21.79 -2.17
C GLU A 153 6.91 20.81 -1.32
N TYR A 154 6.90 21.04 0.00
CA TYR A 154 7.60 20.22 0.97
C TYR A 154 6.59 19.42 1.79
N VAL A 155 6.75 18.11 1.80
CA VAL A 155 5.94 17.20 2.62
C VAL A 155 6.82 16.71 3.76
N HIS A 156 6.52 17.19 4.96
CA HIS A 156 7.19 16.78 6.18
C HIS A 156 6.47 15.61 6.82
N VAL A 157 7.24 14.61 7.25
CA VAL A 157 6.74 13.39 7.90
C VAL A 157 7.48 13.21 9.23
N ASP A 158 6.75 13.17 10.34
CA ASP A 158 7.31 12.91 11.69
C ASP A 158 7.51 11.42 11.98
N GLY A 159 6.80 10.55 11.26
CA GLY A 159 6.92 9.10 11.40
C GLY A 159 5.82 8.33 10.67
N PRO A 160 5.81 6.99 10.77
CA PRO A 160 4.89 6.13 10.02
C PRO A 160 3.41 6.42 10.30
N HIS A 161 3.07 6.87 11.51
CA HIS A 161 1.69 7.16 11.94
C HIS A 161 1.08 8.39 11.24
N GLU A 162 1.89 9.35 10.82
CA GLU A 162 1.41 10.55 10.11
C GLU A 162 1.23 10.32 8.60
N LEU A 163 1.87 9.26 8.07
CA LEU A 163 1.91 8.99 6.63
C LEU A 163 0.52 8.89 6.01
N ILE A 164 -0.45 8.25 6.68
CA ILE A 164 -1.82 8.12 6.17
C ILE A 164 -2.45 9.49 5.89
N ARG A 165 -2.28 10.43 6.82
CA ARG A 165 -2.77 11.80 6.62
C ARG A 165 -2.02 12.49 5.48
N ARG A 166 -0.69 12.30 5.43
CA ARG A 166 0.14 12.86 4.35
C ARG A 166 -0.18 12.26 2.99
N PHE A 167 -0.63 11.02 2.90
CA PHE A 167 -1.09 10.41 1.65
C PHE A 167 -2.27 11.20 1.09
N LEU A 168 -3.30 11.45 1.92
CA LEU A 168 -4.47 12.21 1.53
C LEU A 168 -4.12 13.62 1.05
N GLU A 169 -3.32 14.34 1.84
CA GLU A 169 -2.90 15.70 1.52
C GLU A 169 -2.06 15.74 0.23
N THR A 170 -1.12 14.81 0.08
CA THR A 170 -0.21 14.76 -1.09
C THR A 170 -0.96 14.35 -2.36
N ILE A 171 -1.85 13.35 -2.29
CA ILE A 171 -2.67 12.93 -3.43
C ILE A 171 -3.53 14.09 -3.93
N LYS A 172 -4.21 14.81 -3.01
CA LYS A 172 -4.97 16.01 -3.36
C LYS A 172 -4.11 17.08 -4.01
N LEU A 173 -2.93 17.34 -3.45
CA LEU A 173 -2.00 18.32 -3.98
C LEU A 173 -1.57 17.96 -5.41
N ILE A 174 -1.16 16.72 -5.65
CA ILE A 174 -0.78 16.21 -6.97
C ILE A 174 -1.94 16.41 -7.96
N ASN A 175 -3.13 15.94 -7.59
CA ASN A 175 -4.29 15.96 -8.46
C ASN A 175 -4.72 17.40 -8.81
N ASN A 176 -4.83 18.26 -7.81
CA ASN A 176 -5.15 19.67 -8.00
C ASN A 176 -4.14 20.37 -8.89
N HIS A 177 -2.84 20.07 -8.73
CA HIS A 177 -1.80 20.62 -9.60
C HIS A 177 -2.00 20.18 -11.05
N LEU A 178 -2.18 18.88 -11.31
CA LEU A 178 -2.38 18.34 -12.67
C LEU A 178 -3.63 18.94 -13.34
N ILE A 179 -4.72 19.05 -12.59
CA ILE A 179 -5.98 19.67 -13.03
C ILE A 179 -5.79 21.18 -13.29
N SER A 180 -5.06 21.89 -12.42
CA SER A 180 -4.78 23.32 -12.61
C SER A 180 -3.98 23.59 -13.88
N ILE A 181 -2.95 22.77 -14.17
CA ILE A 181 -2.17 22.87 -15.40
C ILE A 181 -3.08 22.64 -16.61
N HIS A 182 -3.95 21.63 -16.55
CA HIS A 182 -4.93 21.37 -17.59
C HIS A 182 -5.85 22.57 -17.86
N HIS A 183 -6.39 23.20 -16.82
CA HIS A 183 -7.30 24.34 -16.95
C HIS A 183 -6.61 25.65 -17.33
N SER A 184 -5.32 25.82 -17.02
CA SER A 184 -4.53 26.99 -17.41
C SER A 184 -4.26 27.07 -18.92
N GLN A 185 -4.53 26.00 -19.67
CA GLN A 185 -4.23 25.91 -21.08
C GLN A 185 -5.29 26.64 -21.93
N PRO A 186 -4.88 27.39 -22.97
CA PRO A 186 -5.81 28.10 -23.84
C PRO A 186 -6.71 27.11 -24.59
N ARG A 187 -8.01 27.22 -24.37
CA ARG A 187 -9.04 26.43 -25.05
C ARG A 187 -9.38 27.11 -26.38
N GLY A 188 -8.93 26.56 -27.49
CA GLY A 188 -9.44 26.94 -28.81
C GLY A 188 -10.91 26.52 -28.92
N ARG A 189 -11.77 27.40 -29.47
CA ARG A 189 -13.13 27.04 -29.91
C ARG A 189 -13.14 27.14 -31.43
N ASP A 190 -13.67 26.13 -32.12
CA ASP A 190 -13.98 26.27 -33.54
C ASP A 190 -15.22 27.16 -33.75
N GLN A 191 -15.47 27.50 -35.01
CA GLN A 191 -16.63 28.29 -35.45
C GLN A 191 -17.98 27.58 -35.18
N GLN A 192 -17.96 26.31 -34.77
CA GLN A 192 -19.14 25.50 -34.47
C GLN A 192 -19.35 25.28 -32.95
N GLY A 193 -18.55 25.94 -32.11
CA GLY A 193 -18.65 25.84 -30.66
C GLY A 193 -18.13 24.52 -30.08
N GLN A 194 -17.57 23.65 -30.92
CA GLN A 194 -16.77 22.51 -30.50
C GLN A 194 -15.37 22.97 -30.06
N MET A 195 -14.78 22.15 -29.21
CA MET A 195 -13.49 22.46 -28.62
C MET A 195 -12.38 22.08 -29.60
N LEU A 196 -11.75 23.09 -30.23
CA LEU A 196 -10.49 22.88 -30.94
C LEU A 196 -9.41 22.65 -29.90
N MET A 197 -9.12 21.38 -29.60
CA MET A 197 -7.92 21.00 -28.88
C MET A 197 -6.72 21.10 -29.84
N PRO A 198 -5.80 22.07 -29.70
CA PRO A 198 -4.58 22.08 -30.49
C PRO A 198 -3.72 20.93 -29.95
N THR A 199 -3.78 19.78 -30.60
CA THR A 199 -3.04 18.56 -30.24
C THR A 199 -1.52 18.78 -30.14
N GLN A 200 -1.00 19.86 -30.74
CA GLN A 200 0.43 20.16 -30.79
C GLN A 200 0.96 21.01 -29.62
N HIS A 201 0.10 21.66 -28.82
CA HIS A 201 0.55 22.55 -27.72
C HIS A 201 0.02 22.16 -26.34
N PHE A 202 -0.67 21.03 -26.23
CA PHE A 202 -1.25 20.61 -24.97
C PHE A 202 -0.19 20.04 -24.01
N ARG A 203 0.09 20.75 -22.91
CA ARG A 203 1.07 20.37 -21.90
C ARG A 203 0.38 19.66 -20.74
N ARG A 204 0.67 18.37 -20.55
CA ARG A 204 0.29 17.65 -19.33
C ARG A 204 1.11 18.19 -18.16
N GLY A 205 0.47 18.35 -17.00
CA GLY A 205 1.22 18.46 -15.76
C GLY A 205 2.07 17.20 -15.53
N LYS A 206 3.28 17.39 -15.02
CA LYS A 206 4.19 16.31 -14.59
C LYS A 206 4.77 16.64 -13.23
N VAL A 207 4.80 15.64 -12.35
CA VAL A 207 5.19 15.76 -10.96
C VAL A 207 6.42 14.90 -10.71
N LEU A 208 7.42 15.47 -10.04
CA LEU A 208 8.59 14.75 -9.54
C LEU A 208 8.50 14.64 -8.02
N VAL A 209 8.35 13.42 -7.51
CA VAL A 209 8.37 13.12 -6.08
C VAL A 209 9.77 12.66 -5.69
N THR A 210 10.34 13.30 -4.67
CA THR A 210 11.69 13.01 -4.20
C THR A 210 11.75 12.85 -2.69
N CYS A 211 12.69 12.03 -2.23
CA CYS A 211 13.24 12.07 -0.89
C CYS A 211 14.77 11.98 -1.00
N ASP A 212 15.49 11.93 0.12
CA ASP A 212 16.96 11.99 0.13
C ASP A 212 17.61 10.99 -0.85
N SER A 213 17.25 9.70 -0.73
CA SER A 213 17.73 8.62 -1.62
C SER A 213 16.76 8.28 -2.77
N GLY A 214 15.50 8.71 -2.69
CA GLY A 214 14.44 8.34 -3.63
C GLY A 214 13.92 6.92 -3.49
N ASN A 215 14.20 6.22 -2.37
CA ASN A 215 13.93 4.78 -2.24
C ASN A 215 12.91 4.43 -1.15
N ASP A 216 12.70 5.31 -0.17
CA ASP A 216 11.90 5.05 1.04
C ASP A 216 10.57 5.83 1.04
N LEU A 217 10.47 6.94 1.77
CA LEU A 217 9.24 7.71 1.99
C LEU A 217 8.60 8.18 0.68
N SER A 218 9.39 8.63 -0.30
CA SER A 218 8.84 9.05 -1.59
C SER A 218 8.28 7.87 -2.37
N ALA A 219 8.89 6.69 -2.28
CA ALA A 219 8.39 5.48 -2.93
C ALA A 219 7.08 5.00 -2.30
N VAL A 220 6.97 5.07 -0.98
CA VAL A 220 5.74 4.76 -0.22
C VAL A 220 4.60 5.71 -0.60
N LEU A 221 4.86 7.02 -0.69
CA LEU A 221 3.87 8.01 -1.14
C LEU A 221 3.41 7.77 -2.58
N VAL A 222 4.34 7.44 -3.48
CA VAL A 222 4.01 7.10 -4.86
C VAL A 222 3.18 5.82 -4.94
N ALA A 223 3.52 4.78 -4.16
CA ALA A 223 2.72 3.57 -4.07
C ALA A 223 1.30 3.86 -3.56
N ALA A 224 1.16 4.65 -2.50
CA ALA A 224 -0.14 5.08 -1.97
C ALA A 224 -0.97 5.85 -3.00
N TYR A 225 -0.31 6.69 -3.83
CA TYR A 225 -0.95 7.36 -4.96
C TYR A 225 -1.45 6.37 -6.01
N ILE A 226 -0.64 5.36 -6.38
CA ILE A 226 -1.04 4.31 -7.31
C ILE A 226 -2.27 3.55 -6.79
N MET A 227 -2.28 3.18 -5.50
CA MET A 227 -3.41 2.49 -4.89
C MET A 227 -4.71 3.31 -4.96
N ALA A 228 -4.60 4.63 -4.73
CA ALA A 228 -5.75 5.53 -4.71
C ALA A 228 -6.28 5.86 -6.11
N VAL A 229 -5.39 6.16 -7.07
CA VAL A 229 -5.78 6.69 -8.40
C VAL A 229 -5.97 5.59 -9.44
N PHE A 230 -5.27 4.45 -9.30
CA PHE A 230 -5.39 3.30 -10.20
C PHE A 230 -6.15 2.13 -9.57
N GLY A 231 -6.77 2.34 -8.40
CA GLY A 231 -7.60 1.34 -7.73
C GLY A 231 -6.85 0.05 -7.36
N GLN A 232 -5.52 0.12 -7.21
CA GLN A 232 -4.72 -1.09 -7.00
C GLN A 232 -4.66 -1.48 -5.52
N PRO A 233 -4.72 -2.78 -5.20
CA PRO A 233 -4.36 -3.26 -3.87
C PRO A 233 -2.86 -3.07 -3.62
N MET A 234 -2.43 -3.13 -2.37
CA MET A 234 -1.06 -2.80 -1.98
C MET A 234 -0.01 -3.64 -2.73
N VAL A 235 -0.21 -4.96 -2.83
CA VAL A 235 0.80 -5.86 -3.40
C VAL A 235 1.10 -5.53 -4.88
N PRO A 236 0.09 -5.43 -5.78
CA PRO A 236 0.33 -4.98 -7.15
C PRO A 236 0.91 -3.57 -7.25
N ALA A 237 0.46 -2.61 -6.43
CA ALA A 237 1.01 -1.27 -6.45
C ALA A 237 2.53 -1.26 -6.14
N LEU A 238 2.96 -2.05 -5.15
CA LEU A 238 4.36 -2.13 -4.76
C LEU A 238 5.19 -2.83 -5.82
N GLN A 239 4.68 -3.93 -6.39
CA GLN A 239 5.31 -4.61 -7.52
C GLN A 239 5.51 -3.66 -8.69
N PHE A 240 4.50 -2.88 -9.07
CA PHE A 240 4.58 -1.95 -10.19
C PHE A 240 5.64 -0.86 -9.95
N VAL A 241 5.67 -0.26 -8.76
CA VAL A 241 6.68 0.74 -8.40
C VAL A 241 8.08 0.13 -8.42
N GLN A 242 8.26 -1.10 -7.94
CA GLN A 242 9.55 -1.80 -7.98
C GLN A 242 9.98 -2.16 -9.41
N LEU A 243 9.05 -2.49 -10.31
CA LEU A 243 9.40 -2.72 -11.71
C LEU A 243 9.93 -1.45 -12.38
N GLN A 244 9.35 -0.27 -12.09
CA GLN A 244 9.80 1.01 -12.64
C GLN A 244 11.08 1.54 -11.98
N ARG A 245 11.19 1.36 -10.65
CA ARG A 245 12.38 1.73 -9.87
C ARG A 245 12.74 0.59 -8.92
N PHE A 246 13.58 -0.31 -9.42
CA PHE A 246 14.00 -1.53 -8.72
C PHE A 246 14.60 -1.31 -7.33
N CYS A 247 15.27 -0.17 -7.10
CA CYS A 247 15.91 0.15 -5.83
C CYS A 247 14.96 0.70 -4.74
N CYS A 248 13.65 0.75 -4.97
CA CYS A 248 12.67 1.10 -3.93
C CYS A 248 12.63 0.04 -2.83
N VAL A 249 12.64 0.51 -1.58
CA VAL A 249 12.62 -0.34 -0.39
C VAL A 249 11.36 -0.05 0.40
N PHE A 250 10.59 -1.10 0.66
CA PHE A 250 9.41 -1.07 1.51
C PHE A 250 9.70 -1.93 2.73
N ASP A 251 10.00 -1.29 3.87
CA ASP A 251 10.16 -1.99 5.14
C ASP A 251 8.81 -2.50 5.67
N GLU A 252 8.83 -3.28 6.75
CA GLU A 252 7.62 -3.85 7.33
C GLU A 252 6.64 -2.81 7.87
N ASP A 253 7.14 -1.71 8.41
CA ASP A 253 6.29 -0.65 8.98
C ASP A 253 5.55 0.10 7.86
N MET A 254 6.26 0.44 6.78
CA MET A 254 5.67 1.06 5.59
C MET A 254 4.64 0.15 4.93
N LYS A 255 4.91 -1.16 4.83
CA LYS A 255 3.92 -2.12 4.32
C LYS A 255 2.67 -2.15 5.19
N ARG A 256 2.79 -2.18 6.52
CA ARG A 256 1.62 -2.13 7.42
C ARG A 256 0.83 -0.84 7.27
N VAL A 257 1.51 0.30 7.13
CA VAL A 257 0.88 1.59 6.86
C VAL A 257 0.11 1.56 5.54
N LEU A 258 0.67 0.95 4.50
CA LEU A 258 0.01 0.79 3.21
C LEU A 258 -1.17 -0.18 3.26
N GLN A 259 -1.11 -1.25 4.07
CA GLN A 259 -2.27 -2.11 4.33
C GLN A 259 -3.41 -1.32 4.99
N SER A 260 -3.09 -0.54 6.04
CA SER A 260 -4.08 0.34 6.67
C SER A 260 -4.63 1.38 5.69
N TRP A 261 -3.81 1.84 4.76
CA TRP A 261 -4.24 2.74 3.69
C TRP A 261 -5.21 2.07 2.70
N GLU A 262 -4.96 0.82 2.32
CA GLU A 262 -5.87 0.01 1.51
C GLU A 262 -7.25 -0.14 2.18
N ASP A 263 -7.27 -0.46 3.48
CA ASP A 263 -8.50 -0.56 4.26
C ASP A 263 -9.28 0.78 4.27
N ILE A 264 -8.56 1.90 4.41
CA ILE A 264 -9.16 3.25 4.38
C ILE A 264 -9.73 3.55 2.99
N LEU A 265 -9.04 3.20 1.91
CA LEU A 265 -9.54 3.38 0.54
C LEU A 265 -10.82 2.57 0.31
N GLY A 266 -10.82 1.28 0.70
CA GLY A 266 -12.00 0.42 0.59
C GLY A 266 -13.18 0.94 1.42
N ALA A 267 -12.93 1.40 2.65
CA ALA A 267 -13.97 1.99 3.49
C ALA A 267 -14.57 3.25 2.86
N ARG A 268 -13.75 4.14 2.30
CA ARG A 268 -14.20 5.38 1.66
C ARG A 268 -14.99 5.12 0.39
N SER A 269 -14.56 4.15 -0.41
CA SER A 269 -15.30 3.65 -1.56
C SER A 269 -16.69 3.17 -1.18
N HIS A 270 -16.80 2.30 -0.16
CA HIS A 270 -18.09 1.79 0.31
C HIS A 270 -19.04 2.90 0.78
N VAL A 271 -18.52 3.91 1.50
CA VAL A 271 -19.31 5.07 1.94
C VAL A 271 -19.81 5.89 0.75
N ALA A 272 -18.96 6.11 -0.25
CA ALA A 272 -19.33 6.83 -1.48
C ALA A 272 -20.43 6.10 -2.26
N HIS A 273 -20.30 4.79 -2.45
CA HIS A 273 -21.31 3.97 -3.11
C HIS A 273 -22.63 3.93 -2.34
N HIS A 274 -22.57 3.82 -1.01
CA HIS A 274 -23.77 3.85 -0.16
C HIS A 274 -24.49 5.19 -0.26
N SER A 275 -23.75 6.30 -0.17
CA SER A 275 -24.30 7.66 -0.26
C SER A 275 -25.00 7.90 -1.60
N ARG A 276 -24.42 7.42 -2.70
CA ARG A 276 -25.03 7.50 -4.04
C ARG A 276 -26.31 6.67 -4.15
N ARG A 277 -26.31 5.45 -3.62
CA ARG A 277 -27.48 4.56 -3.62
C ARG A 277 -28.65 5.12 -2.79
N SER A 278 -28.36 5.84 -1.70
CA SER A 278 -29.38 6.52 -0.90
C SER A 278 -29.98 7.75 -1.60
N GLN A 279 -29.25 8.40 -2.51
CA GLN A 279 -29.75 9.53 -3.30
C GLN A 279 -30.55 9.12 -4.54
N GLU A 280 -30.28 7.93 -5.10
CA GLU A 280 -30.93 7.43 -6.33
C GLU A 280 -32.25 6.68 -6.09
N THR A 281 -32.68 6.43 -4.84
CA THR A 281 -34.06 5.98 -4.57
C THR A 281 -35.04 7.15 -4.70
N PRO A 282 -35.92 7.18 -5.72
CA PRO A 282 -36.95 8.19 -5.81
C PRO A 282 -37.92 7.98 -4.65
N GLN A 283 -38.20 9.07 -3.94
CA GLN A 283 -39.31 9.18 -3.00
C GLN A 283 -40.60 8.95 -3.79
N MET A 284 -41.06 7.70 -3.86
CA MET A 284 -42.43 7.39 -4.23
C MET A 284 -43.29 7.89 -3.08
N ASP A 285 -43.96 9.02 -3.30
CA ASP A 285 -45.05 9.53 -2.46
C ASP A 285 -46.18 8.49 -2.40
N GLY A 286 -46.05 7.57 -1.47
CA GLY A 286 -47.13 6.76 -0.93
C GLY A 286 -46.97 6.75 0.58
N PRO A 287 -48.06 6.76 1.38
CA PRO A 287 -47.95 6.72 2.83
C PRO A 287 -47.52 5.31 3.26
N ALA A 288 -46.24 5.00 3.10
CA ALA A 288 -45.62 3.83 3.67
C ALA A 288 -45.29 4.16 5.11
N ALA A 289 -46.12 3.62 6.03
CA ALA A 289 -45.88 3.67 7.45
C ALA A 289 -44.40 3.34 7.74
N ALA A 290 -43.68 4.31 8.31
CA ALA A 290 -42.36 4.11 8.86
C ALA A 290 -42.47 3.05 9.96
N VAL A 291 -42.16 1.79 9.63
CA VAL A 291 -41.94 0.77 10.64
C VAL A 291 -40.55 1.05 11.20
N ASP A 292 -40.54 1.88 12.24
CA ASP A 292 -39.40 2.05 13.13
C ASP A 292 -39.05 0.66 13.67
N ARG A 293 -38.04 0.01 13.09
CA ARG A 293 -37.50 -1.23 13.63
C ARG A 293 -36.50 -0.84 14.70
N PRO A 294 -36.84 -0.92 16.00
CA PRO A 294 -35.88 -0.64 17.05
C PRO A 294 -34.68 -1.56 16.89
N LYS A 295 -33.48 -1.00 17.08
CA LYS A 295 -32.23 -1.77 17.20
C LYS A 295 -32.47 -2.95 18.14
N ARG A 296 -32.37 -4.19 17.63
CA ARG A 296 -32.58 -5.41 18.41
C ARG A 296 -31.69 -5.37 19.65
N ARG A 297 -32.31 -5.39 20.83
CA ARG A 297 -31.60 -5.48 22.12
C ARG A 297 -31.13 -6.92 22.33
N LEU A 298 -30.05 -7.07 23.09
CA LEU A 298 -29.36 -8.34 23.38
C LEU A 298 -30.30 -9.45 23.92
N ASP A 299 -31.43 -9.09 24.54
CA ASP A 299 -32.41 -10.04 25.10
C ASP A 299 -33.14 -10.89 24.04
N ASP A 300 -33.22 -10.45 22.78
CA ASP A 300 -33.90 -11.21 21.72
C ASP A 300 -33.14 -12.48 21.29
N MET A 301 -31.88 -12.67 21.74
CA MET A 301 -31.09 -13.87 21.41
C MET A 301 -31.27 -15.04 22.38
N MET A 302 -32.01 -14.86 23.50
CA MET A 302 -32.10 -15.88 24.56
C MET A 302 -33.48 -16.54 24.71
N SER A 303 -34.46 -16.20 23.86
CA SER A 303 -35.74 -16.92 23.85
C SER A 303 -35.60 -18.29 23.19
N ALA A 304 -35.31 -19.30 24.02
CA ALA A 304 -35.44 -20.71 23.69
C ALA A 304 -36.95 -21.05 23.52
N GLY A 305 -37.49 -20.73 22.34
CA GLY A 305 -38.84 -21.04 21.93
C GLY A 305 -38.83 -22.17 20.91
N SER A 306 -39.36 -23.31 21.33
CA SER A 306 -39.52 -24.56 20.59
C SER A 306 -40.25 -24.35 19.26
N ASP A 307 -39.57 -24.53 18.13
CA ASP A 307 -40.24 -24.84 16.87
C ASP A 307 -39.38 -25.80 16.03
N GLN A 308 -40.00 -26.91 15.64
CA GLN A 308 -39.40 -27.98 14.86
C GLN A 308 -39.44 -27.59 13.38
N GLY A 309 -38.29 -27.22 12.82
CA GLY A 309 -38.11 -26.99 11.40
C GLY A 309 -36.67 -27.27 11.00
N GLN A 310 -36.47 -28.34 10.25
CA GLN A 310 -35.21 -28.95 9.91
C GLN A 310 -34.45 -28.15 8.82
N GLU A 311 -33.12 -28.26 8.87
CA GLU A 311 -32.10 -27.91 7.86
C GLU A 311 -31.41 -26.53 7.97
N GLY A 312 -30.14 -26.56 8.40
CA GLY A 312 -29.13 -25.56 8.00
C GLY A 312 -28.59 -24.62 9.06
N ARG A 313 -28.93 -24.77 10.35
CA ARG A 313 -28.38 -23.89 11.40
C ARG A 313 -26.98 -24.36 11.80
N ALA A 314 -25.96 -23.87 11.10
CA ALA A 314 -24.57 -23.98 11.55
C ALA A 314 -24.52 -23.52 13.01
N SER A 315 -24.12 -24.43 13.90
CA SER A 315 -23.95 -24.12 15.31
C SER A 315 -22.97 -22.96 15.41
N ILE A 316 -23.19 -22.02 16.34
CA ILE A 316 -22.23 -20.93 16.62
C ILE A 316 -20.81 -21.47 16.91
N THR A 317 -20.71 -22.75 17.29
CA THR A 317 -19.46 -23.48 17.49
C THR A 317 -18.77 -23.92 16.19
N ASP A 318 -19.47 -24.07 15.07
CA ASP A 318 -18.88 -24.47 13.79
C ASP A 318 -18.17 -23.31 13.09
N VAL A 319 -18.71 -22.09 13.22
CA VAL A 319 -18.11 -20.88 12.62
C VAL A 319 -16.74 -20.55 13.25
N ASP A 320 -16.52 -20.92 14.51
CA ASP A 320 -15.22 -20.77 15.18
C ASP A 320 -14.21 -21.85 14.75
N ARG A 321 -14.67 -23.02 14.28
CA ARG A 321 -13.77 -24.09 13.81
C ARG A 321 -13.12 -23.76 12.48
N ASP A 322 -13.86 -23.13 11.57
CA ASP A 322 -13.36 -22.71 10.26
C ASP A 322 -12.26 -21.64 10.35
N ARG A 323 -12.16 -20.94 11.48
CA ARG A 323 -11.08 -19.98 11.75
C ARG A 323 -9.69 -20.63 11.88
N PHE A 324 -9.64 -21.94 12.15
CA PHE A 324 -8.40 -22.66 12.47
C PHE A 324 -8.06 -23.76 11.46
N THR A 325 -8.83 -23.93 10.38
CA THR A 325 -8.66 -25.01 9.39
C THR A 325 -7.38 -24.88 8.57
N ASP A 326 -6.94 -23.66 8.27
CA ASP A 326 -5.72 -23.38 7.49
C ASP A 326 -4.45 -23.22 8.35
N ARG A 327 -4.51 -23.50 9.65
CA ARG A 327 -3.33 -23.49 10.51
C ARG A 327 -2.75 -24.89 10.60
N ASP A 328 -1.46 -25.02 10.28
CA ASP A 328 -0.72 -26.21 10.67
C ASP A 328 -0.94 -26.46 12.16
N ARG A 329 -1.34 -27.68 12.52
CA ARG A 329 -1.65 -28.06 13.89
C ARG A 329 -0.39 -27.90 14.74
N PHE A 330 -0.24 -26.74 15.39
CA PHE A 330 0.87 -26.50 16.32
C PHE A 330 0.67 -27.41 17.52
N VAL A 331 1.45 -28.50 17.57
CA VAL A 331 1.48 -29.40 18.72
C VAL A 331 2.63 -28.92 19.60
N PRO A 332 2.39 -28.33 20.79
CA PRO A 332 3.46 -27.75 21.62
C PRO A 332 4.45 -28.79 22.16
N PHE A 333 4.03 -30.06 22.13
CA PHE A 333 4.71 -31.20 22.71
C PHE A 333 4.56 -32.40 21.75
N ALA A 334 5.66 -33.02 21.38
CA ALA A 334 5.68 -34.23 20.56
C ALA A 334 6.18 -35.41 21.39
N ASP A 335 5.71 -36.61 21.10
CA ASP A 335 6.23 -37.80 21.76
C ASP A 335 7.65 -38.09 21.25
N ALA A 336 8.56 -38.40 22.18
CA ALA A 336 9.90 -38.83 21.85
C ALA A 336 9.84 -40.14 21.06
N PRO A 337 10.62 -40.31 19.98
CA PRO A 337 10.67 -41.58 19.27
C PRO A 337 11.06 -42.67 20.26
N ALA A 338 10.20 -43.68 20.41
CA ALA A 338 10.47 -44.82 21.27
C ALA A 338 11.78 -45.48 20.83
N ASN A 339 12.80 -45.45 21.69
CA ASN A 339 14.03 -46.19 21.47
C ASN A 339 13.65 -47.66 21.22
N GLY A 340 13.94 -48.15 20.02
CA GLY A 340 13.83 -49.57 19.69
C GLY A 340 14.66 -50.41 20.67
N PRO A 341 14.31 -51.70 20.86
CA PRO A 341 14.87 -52.51 21.93
C PRO A 341 16.39 -52.63 21.80
N LEU A 342 17.03 -52.49 22.97
CA LEU A 342 18.46 -52.65 23.23
C LEU A 342 18.97 -53.99 22.67
N SER A 343 19.84 -53.93 21.67
CA SER A 343 20.76 -55.00 21.31
C SER A 343 21.63 -55.31 22.54
N SER A 344 21.52 -56.54 23.06
CA SER A 344 22.33 -57.03 24.16
C SER A 344 23.79 -57.17 23.76
N ALA A 345 24.67 -56.68 24.63
CA ALA A 345 26.11 -56.65 24.47
C ALA A 345 26.74 -58.04 24.38
N GLY A 346 27.90 -58.08 23.72
CA GLY A 346 28.61 -59.28 23.27
C GLY A 346 29.21 -60.19 24.34
N ALA A 347 29.69 -61.34 23.89
CA ALA A 347 30.70 -62.14 24.55
C ALA A 347 31.76 -62.55 23.51
N ASN A 348 33.03 -62.33 23.86
CA ASN A 348 34.21 -62.47 23.01
C ASN A 348 34.96 -63.77 23.35
N SER A 349 35.57 -64.40 22.34
CA SER A 349 36.75 -65.29 22.37
C SER A 349 36.69 -66.67 23.07
N ARG A 350 36.71 -67.76 22.30
CA ARG A 350 37.93 -68.51 21.91
C ARG A 350 37.64 -69.52 20.81
#